data_AF-A0A0P0UQM3-F1
#
_entry.id   AF-A0A0P0UQM3-F1
#
_cell.length_a   1.000
_cell.length_b   1.000
_cell.length_c   1.000
_cell.angle_alpha   90.00
_cell.angle_beta   90.00
_cell.angle_gamma   90.00
#
_symmetry.space_group_name_H-M   'P 1'
#
loop_
_entity.id
_entity.type
_entity.pdbx_description
1 polymer ?
#
loop_
_entity_poly.entity_id
_entity_poly.type
_entity_poly.pdbx_seq_one_letter_code
_entity_poly.pdbx_strand_id
1 'polypeptide(L)'
;MLKKLQQQFYQDVLIPNGAKNYLNEGNFNGSHLMQIYHNQYFLSLTEALGKTYSCVKRLVGEDFFNQIAKEFILVNPSKTGNIIDYGDNFADFIQSSPQCKTVPYLADVAKFERCYDRCYFLGIVFFMHSVYPITKIWQLNENSEQLDLNSGEEYLKIYRQDGEVLVEEVTQQQYKEK
;
A
#
# COMPACT_ATOMS: atom_id res chain seq x y z
N MET A 1 -13.15 -11.79 -28.30
CA MET A 1 -14.38 -11.07 -27.89
C MET A 1 -14.40 -10.79 -26.39
N LEU A 2 -14.25 -11.80 -25.53
CA LEU A 2 -14.29 -11.69 -24.06
C LEU A 2 -13.24 -10.73 -23.45
N LYS A 3 -11.98 -10.81 -23.87
CA LYS A 3 -10.89 -9.94 -23.37
C LYS A 3 -11.16 -8.45 -23.60
N LYS A 4 -11.72 -8.09 -24.77
CA LYS A 4 -12.05 -6.70 -25.12
C LYS A 4 -13.23 -6.19 -24.29
N LEU A 5 -14.20 -7.06 -23.98
CA LEU A 5 -15.32 -6.74 -23.11
C LEU A 5 -14.86 -6.52 -21.66
N GLN A 6 -13.98 -7.39 -21.14
CA GLN A 6 -13.38 -7.24 -19.80
C GLN A 6 -12.56 -5.95 -19.68
N GLN A 7 -11.76 -5.62 -20.70
CA GLN A 7 -11.01 -4.37 -20.72
C GLN A 7 -11.91 -3.14 -20.73
N GLN A 8 -12.98 -3.16 -21.53
CA GLN A 8 -13.94 -2.05 -21.57
C GLN A 8 -14.69 -1.90 -20.25
N PHE A 9 -15.14 -3.02 -19.67
CA PHE A 9 -15.77 -3.01 -18.35
C PHE A 9 -14.83 -2.41 -17.29
N TYR A 10 -13.56 -2.80 -17.30
CA TYR A 10 -12.58 -2.27 -16.35
C TYR A 10 -12.36 -0.77 -16.50
N GLN A 11 -12.30 -0.26 -17.73
CA GLN A 11 -12.19 1.17 -17.99
C GLN A 11 -13.43 1.93 -17.51
N ASP A 12 -14.63 1.38 -17.76
CA ASP A 12 -15.88 1.98 -17.30
C ASP A 12 -15.94 1.98 -15.75
N VAL A 13 -15.41 0.95 -15.06
CA VAL A 13 -15.31 0.92 -13.58
C VAL A 13 -14.41 2.04 -13.06
N LEU A 14 -13.34 2.40 -13.77
CA LEU A 14 -12.44 3.47 -13.36
C LEU A 14 -13.00 4.86 -13.69
N ILE A 15 -13.75 4.99 -14.79
CA ILE A 15 -14.31 6.24 -15.29
C ILE A 15 -15.78 5.99 -15.66
N PRO A 16 -16.73 6.14 -14.72
CA PRO A 16 -18.12 5.72 -14.92
C PRO A 16 -18.93 6.63 -15.87
N ASN A 17 -18.39 7.77 -16.29
CA ASN A 17 -19.07 8.72 -17.16
C ASN A 17 -19.34 8.12 -18.55
N GLY A 18 -20.61 7.84 -18.87
CA GLY A 18 -21.01 7.28 -20.16
C GLY A 18 -20.85 5.76 -20.28
N ALA A 19 -20.73 5.05 -19.16
CA ALA A 19 -20.55 3.59 -19.12
C ALA A 19 -21.67 2.84 -19.86
N LYS A 20 -21.30 1.74 -20.52
CA LYS A 20 -22.27 0.88 -21.22
C LYS A 20 -23.22 0.21 -20.23
N ASN A 21 -24.45 -0.05 -20.66
CA ASN A 21 -25.34 -0.94 -19.92
C ASN A 21 -24.97 -2.40 -20.24
N TYR A 22 -24.33 -3.07 -19.28
CA TYR A 22 -23.87 -4.46 -19.44
C TYR A 22 -24.94 -5.50 -19.06
N LEU A 23 -25.96 -5.12 -18.29
CA LEU A 23 -26.95 -6.06 -17.76
C LEU A 23 -28.21 -6.18 -18.63
N ASN A 24 -28.49 -5.22 -19.53
CA ASN A 24 -29.64 -5.17 -20.45
C ASN A 24 -31.04 -5.38 -19.82
N GLU A 25 -31.14 -5.62 -18.50
CA GLU A 25 -32.35 -5.84 -17.73
C GLU A 25 -32.30 -4.97 -16.45
N GLY A 26 -33.38 -4.22 -16.19
CA GLY A 26 -33.57 -3.39 -14.99
C GLY A 26 -33.69 -1.87 -15.26
N ASN A 27 -34.22 -1.15 -14.26
CA ASN A 27 -34.47 0.30 -14.32
C ASN A 27 -33.22 1.17 -14.09
N PHE A 28 -32.04 0.57 -13.90
CA PHE A 28 -30.80 1.32 -13.69
C PHE A 28 -30.05 1.52 -15.00
N ASN A 29 -29.66 2.76 -15.29
CA ASN A 29 -28.80 3.04 -16.43
C ASN A 29 -27.37 2.49 -16.17
N GLY A 30 -26.63 2.19 -17.24
CA GLY A 30 -25.29 1.60 -17.15
C GLY A 30 -24.31 2.41 -16.28
N SER A 31 -24.40 3.74 -16.33
CA SER A 31 -23.61 4.64 -15.49
C SER A 31 -23.88 4.51 -13.99
N HIS A 32 -25.14 4.28 -13.57
CA HIS A 32 -25.47 4.15 -12.16
C HIS A 32 -24.91 2.85 -11.58
N LEU A 33 -25.05 1.73 -12.32
CA LEU A 33 -24.44 0.46 -11.94
C LEU A 33 -22.92 0.57 -11.88
N MET A 34 -22.32 1.24 -12.87
CA MET A 34 -20.87 1.44 -12.90
C MET A 34 -20.36 2.29 -11.75
N GLN A 35 -21.11 3.30 -11.32
CA GLN A 35 -20.79 4.11 -10.16
C GLN A 35 -20.75 3.28 -8.86
N ILE A 36 -21.66 2.31 -8.71
CA ILE A 36 -21.66 1.39 -7.56
C ILE A 36 -20.39 0.54 -7.57
N TYR A 37 -20.04 -0.05 -8.71
CA TYR A 37 -18.81 -0.85 -8.84
C TYR A 37 -17.54 -0.02 -8.66
N HIS A 38 -17.49 1.20 -9.21
CA HIS A 38 -16.42 2.16 -8.99
C HIS A 38 -16.22 2.40 -7.50
N ASN A 39 -17.30 2.74 -6.77
CA ASN A 39 -17.22 3.03 -5.34
C ASN A 39 -16.76 1.80 -4.54
N GLN A 40 -17.29 0.62 -4.85
CA GLN A 40 -16.86 -0.63 -4.20
C GLN A 40 -15.40 -0.95 -4.48
N TYR A 41 -14.93 -0.72 -5.71
CA TYR A 41 -13.55 -0.94 -6.12
C TYR A 41 -12.59 -0.05 -5.31
N PHE A 42 -12.86 1.25 -5.24
CA PHE A 42 -12.05 2.18 -4.44
C PHE A 42 -12.09 1.82 -2.95
N LEU A 43 -13.27 1.54 -2.39
CA LEU A 43 -13.41 1.16 -1.00
C LEU A 43 -12.57 -0.08 -0.66
N SER A 44 -12.70 -1.15 -1.46
CA SER A 44 -12.01 -2.41 -1.22
C SER A 44 -10.49 -2.28 -1.30
N LEU A 45 -9.97 -1.49 -2.26
CA LEU A 45 -8.54 -1.26 -2.39
C LEU A 45 -7.99 -0.34 -1.30
N THR A 46 -8.73 0.70 -0.90
CA THR A 46 -8.34 1.55 0.23
C THR A 46 -8.30 0.75 1.53
N GLU A 47 -9.27 -0.14 1.77
CA GLU A 47 -9.26 -1.03 2.94
C GLU A 47 -8.08 -2.01 2.91
N ALA A 48 -7.76 -2.56 1.74
CA ALA A 48 -6.62 -3.46 1.59
C ALA A 48 -5.30 -2.74 1.89
N LEU A 49 -5.09 -1.57 1.30
CA LEU A 49 -3.94 -0.73 1.61
C LEU A 49 -3.89 -0.40 3.12
N GLY A 50 -5.02 -0.05 3.73
CA GLY A 50 -5.08 0.26 5.16
C GLY A 50 -4.69 -0.91 6.08
N LYS A 51 -4.92 -2.15 5.64
CA LYS A 51 -4.50 -3.37 6.35
C LYS A 51 -3.00 -3.63 6.19
N THR A 52 -2.47 -3.47 4.97
CA THR A 52 -1.04 -3.68 4.69
C THR A 52 -0.17 -2.55 5.27
N TYR A 53 -0.64 -1.30 5.21
CA TYR A 53 0.10 -0.09 5.58
C TYR A 53 -0.47 0.57 6.84
N SER A 54 -0.67 -0.24 7.89
CA SER A 54 -1.36 0.16 9.12
C SER A 54 -0.62 1.25 9.90
N CYS A 55 0.71 1.19 9.95
CA CYS A 55 1.54 2.20 10.59
C CYS A 55 1.54 3.49 9.78
N VAL A 56 1.65 3.41 8.46
CA VAL A 56 1.48 4.60 7.59
C VAL A 56 0.14 5.27 7.87
N LYS A 57 -0.97 4.50 7.87
CA LYS A 57 -2.32 5.03 8.18
C LYS A 57 -2.38 5.69 9.55
N ARG A 58 -1.78 5.09 10.57
CA ARG A 58 -1.73 5.65 11.93
C ARG A 58 -0.92 6.95 11.99
N LEU A 59 0.23 7.01 11.33
CA LEU A 59 1.14 8.17 11.37
C LEU A 59 0.53 9.42 10.73
N VAL A 60 -0.19 9.25 9.61
CA VAL A 60 -0.78 10.38 8.87
C VAL A 60 -2.24 10.66 9.24
N GLY A 61 -2.89 9.73 9.93
CA GLY A 61 -4.32 9.77 10.22
C GLY A 61 -5.18 9.25 9.07
N GLU A 62 -6.42 8.90 9.40
CA GLU A 62 -7.33 8.21 8.48
C GLU A 62 -7.70 9.04 7.25
N ASP A 63 -8.00 10.33 7.42
CA ASP A 63 -8.42 11.19 6.31
C ASP A 63 -7.31 11.37 5.27
N PHE A 64 -6.09 11.67 5.73
CA PHE A 64 -4.95 11.82 4.85
C PHE A 64 -4.60 10.50 4.16
N PHE A 65 -4.61 9.38 4.90
CA PHE A 65 -4.39 8.06 4.34
C PHE A 65 -5.40 7.74 3.23
N ASN A 66 -6.69 7.99 3.47
CA ASN A 66 -7.75 7.73 2.50
C ASN A 66 -7.58 8.59 1.24
N GLN A 67 -7.08 9.83 1.38
CA GLN A 67 -6.79 10.69 0.24
C GLN A 67 -5.63 10.13 -0.60
N ILE A 68 -4.47 9.87 0.01
CA ILE A 68 -3.30 9.35 -0.72
C ILE A 68 -3.57 7.97 -1.34
N ALA A 69 -4.36 7.12 -0.67
CA ALA A 69 -4.76 5.83 -1.18
C ALA A 69 -5.63 5.95 -2.44
N LYS A 70 -6.62 6.86 -2.43
CA LYS A 70 -7.46 7.12 -3.62
C LYS A 70 -6.63 7.64 -4.79
N GLU A 71 -5.71 8.57 -4.54
CA GLU A 71 -4.81 9.08 -5.58
C GLU A 71 -3.93 7.95 -6.13
N PHE A 72 -3.35 7.11 -5.26
CA PHE A 72 -2.60 5.93 -5.67
C PHE A 72 -3.43 4.96 -6.52
N ILE A 73 -4.67 4.67 -6.13
CA ILE A 73 -5.56 3.76 -6.86
C ILE A 73 -5.88 4.28 -8.27
N LEU A 74 -6.03 5.60 -8.43
CA LEU A 74 -6.25 6.22 -9.73
C LEU A 74 -5.05 6.06 -10.67
N VAL A 75 -3.82 6.26 -10.17
CA VAL A 75 -2.60 6.15 -11.00
C VAL A 75 -2.07 4.73 -11.13
N ASN A 76 -2.37 3.85 -10.16
CA ASN A 76 -1.98 2.45 -10.12
C ASN A 76 -3.23 1.58 -9.94
N PRO A 77 -4.13 1.53 -10.92
CA PRO A 77 -5.30 0.66 -10.82
C PRO A 77 -4.84 -0.80 -10.72
N SER A 78 -5.57 -1.61 -9.97
CA SER A 78 -5.30 -3.04 -9.92
C SER A 78 -5.33 -3.62 -11.34
N LYS A 79 -4.48 -4.59 -11.64
CA LYS A 79 -4.49 -5.27 -12.94
C LYS A 79 -5.24 -6.60 -12.88
N THR A 80 -5.59 -7.03 -11.67
CA THR A 80 -6.21 -8.32 -11.38
C THR A 80 -7.30 -8.14 -10.32
N GLY A 81 -8.20 -9.12 -10.16
CA GLY A 81 -9.12 -9.17 -9.03
C GLY A 81 -8.46 -9.59 -7.71
N ASN A 82 -7.14 -9.83 -7.69
CA ASN A 82 -6.45 -10.26 -6.47
C ASN A 82 -5.99 -9.04 -5.68
N ILE A 83 -6.70 -8.79 -4.57
CA ILE A 83 -6.44 -7.67 -3.67
C ILE A 83 -5.19 -7.91 -2.81
N ILE A 84 -4.80 -9.17 -2.57
CA ILE A 84 -3.67 -9.53 -1.68
C ILE A 84 -2.33 -9.02 -2.24
N ASP A 85 -2.17 -9.04 -3.56
CA ASP A 85 -0.95 -8.57 -4.22
C ASP A 85 -0.96 -7.06 -4.48
N TYR A 86 -2.05 -6.36 -4.18
CA TYR A 86 -2.17 -4.94 -4.48
C TYR A 86 -1.39 -4.08 -3.47
N GLY A 87 -0.64 -3.09 -3.98
CA GLY A 87 0.06 -2.11 -3.15
C GLY A 87 1.59 -2.05 -3.32
N ASP A 88 2.22 -2.94 -4.10
CA ASP A 88 3.70 -2.99 -4.24
C ASP A 88 4.36 -1.63 -4.53
N ASN A 89 3.70 -0.78 -5.31
CA ASN A 89 4.21 0.55 -5.70
C ASN A 89 3.81 1.69 -4.75
N PHE A 90 3.15 1.40 -3.61
CA PHE A 90 2.63 2.43 -2.72
C PHE A 90 3.76 3.21 -2.03
N ALA A 91 4.84 2.55 -1.62
CA ALA A 91 5.99 3.21 -1.03
C ALA A 91 6.66 4.21 -2.00
N ASP A 92 6.88 3.79 -3.26
CA ASP A 92 7.43 4.66 -4.31
C ASP A 92 6.48 5.84 -4.63
N PHE A 93 5.17 5.58 -4.59
CA PHE A 93 4.16 6.62 -4.75
C PHE A 93 4.22 7.66 -3.61
N ILE A 94 4.33 7.22 -2.35
CA ILE A 94 4.50 8.12 -1.20
C ILE A 94 5.79 8.95 -1.37
N GLN A 95 6.89 8.31 -1.76
CA GLN A 95 8.18 8.99 -1.95
C GLN A 95 8.12 10.10 -3.02
N SER A 96 7.36 9.88 -4.09
CA SER A 96 7.20 10.84 -5.19
C SER A 96 6.07 11.85 -4.96
N SER A 97 5.19 11.63 -3.99
CA SER A 97 4.05 12.49 -3.71
C SER A 97 4.48 13.83 -3.09
N PRO A 98 4.10 14.98 -3.69
CA PRO A 98 4.36 16.29 -3.09
C PRO A 98 3.74 16.47 -1.70
N GLN A 99 2.64 15.76 -1.42
CA GLN A 99 1.90 15.85 -0.15
C GLN A 99 2.68 15.23 1.02
N CYS A 100 3.60 14.31 0.74
CA CYS A 100 4.37 13.57 1.75
C CYS A 100 5.77 14.18 1.99
N LYS A 101 6.12 15.30 1.36
CA LYS A 101 7.45 15.93 1.47
C LYS A 101 7.84 16.34 2.90
N THR A 102 6.85 16.64 3.74
CA THR A 102 7.07 17.02 5.15
C THR A 102 7.27 15.81 6.07
N VAL A 103 7.02 14.60 5.58
CA VAL A 103 7.15 13.33 6.31
C VAL A 103 7.97 12.32 5.51
N PRO A 104 9.25 12.62 5.18
CA PRO A 104 10.05 11.83 4.24
C PRO A 104 10.30 10.38 4.69
N TYR A 105 10.28 10.11 6.00
CA TYR A 105 10.39 8.76 6.57
C TYR A 105 9.18 7.86 6.24
N LEU A 106 8.04 8.42 5.85
CA LEU A 106 6.81 7.68 5.59
C LEU A 106 6.97 6.65 4.45
N ALA A 107 7.77 6.99 3.43
CA ALA A 107 8.04 6.09 2.32
C ALA A 107 8.83 4.84 2.79
N ASP A 108 9.80 5.03 3.67
CA ASP A 108 10.58 3.94 4.24
C ASP A 108 9.74 3.08 5.19
N VAL A 109 8.84 3.68 5.98
CA VAL A 109 7.86 2.93 6.78
C VAL A 109 6.95 2.09 5.88
N ALA A 110 6.43 2.66 4.79
CA ALA A 110 5.59 1.93 3.84
C ALA A 110 6.35 0.75 3.20
N LYS A 111 7.60 0.97 2.80
CA LYS A 111 8.45 -0.09 2.24
C LYS A 111 8.70 -1.20 3.26
N PHE A 112 8.97 -0.84 4.51
CA PHE A 112 9.13 -1.81 5.60
C PHE A 112 7.87 -2.65 5.81
N GLU A 113 6.68 -2.02 5.92
CA GLU A 113 5.42 -2.74 6.08
C GLU A 113 5.15 -3.70 4.91
N ARG A 114 5.48 -3.30 3.67
CA ARG A 114 5.35 -4.19 2.51
C ARG A 114 6.34 -5.36 2.56
N CYS A 115 7.60 -5.14 2.95
CA CYS A 115 8.56 -6.22 3.13
C CYS A 115 8.09 -7.20 4.22
N TYR A 116 7.57 -6.69 5.34
CA TYR A 116 7.02 -7.49 6.42
C TYR A 116 5.84 -8.36 5.96
N ASP A 117 4.86 -7.74 5.29
CA ASP A 117 3.67 -8.41 4.73
C ASP A 117 4.05 -9.52 3.73
N ARG A 118 4.96 -9.21 2.79
CA ARG A 118 5.45 -10.19 1.81
C ARG A 118 6.26 -11.30 2.45
N CYS A 119 7.04 -11.00 3.48
CA CYS A 119 7.78 -12.00 4.25
C CYS A 119 6.81 -12.97 4.95
N TYR A 120 5.74 -12.44 5.55
CA TYR A 120 4.70 -13.22 6.20
C TYR A 120 4.04 -14.20 5.22
N PHE A 121 3.58 -13.71 4.06
CA PHE A 121 2.84 -14.54 3.11
C PHE A 121 3.71 -15.45 2.25
N LEU A 122 4.92 -15.03 1.87
CA LEU A 122 5.74 -15.75 0.89
C LEU A 122 6.98 -16.42 1.50
N GLY A 123 7.31 -16.13 2.76
CA GLY A 123 8.53 -16.63 3.40
C GLY A 123 9.82 -16.07 2.78
N ILE A 124 9.71 -15.01 1.99
CA ILE A 124 10.86 -14.36 1.33
C ILE A 124 11.65 -13.56 2.37
N VAL A 125 12.97 -13.68 2.33
CA VAL A 125 13.88 -12.84 3.11
C VAL A 125 14.08 -11.51 2.39
N PHE A 126 13.88 -10.41 3.10
CA PHE A 126 14.14 -9.07 2.60
C PHE A 126 15.28 -8.41 3.37
N PHE A 127 16.06 -7.60 2.65
CA PHE A 127 17.03 -6.71 3.22
C PHE A 127 16.64 -5.27 2.89
N MET A 128 16.55 -4.43 3.90
CA MET A 128 16.19 -3.02 3.78
C MET A 128 17.26 -2.15 4.44
N HIS A 129 17.45 -0.95 3.91
CA HIS A 129 18.23 0.10 4.51
C HIS A 129 17.37 1.36 4.60
N SER A 130 17.47 2.09 5.71
CA SER A 130 16.84 3.40 5.91
C SER A 130 17.78 4.31 6.70
N VAL A 131 17.73 5.60 6.42
CA VAL A 131 18.41 6.63 7.23
C VAL A 131 17.60 7.04 8.46
N TYR A 132 16.42 6.44 8.65
CA TYR A 132 15.50 6.69 9.75
C TYR A 132 15.42 5.44 10.65
N PRO A 133 15.05 5.61 11.94
CA PRO A 133 14.86 4.50 12.87
C PRO A 133 13.50 3.81 12.65
N ILE A 134 13.33 3.15 11.50
CA ILE A 134 12.06 2.56 11.04
C ILE A 134 11.49 1.57 12.04
N THR A 135 12.31 0.73 12.66
CA THR A 135 11.83 -0.22 13.67
C THR A 135 11.17 0.47 14.85
N LYS A 136 11.77 1.57 15.33
CA LYS A 136 11.23 2.38 16.42
C LYS A 136 9.98 3.14 15.99
N ILE A 137 9.99 3.75 14.80
CA ILE A 137 8.82 4.45 14.23
C ILE A 137 7.63 3.50 14.15
N TRP A 138 7.86 2.26 13.69
CA TRP A 138 6.81 1.26 13.54
C TRP A 138 6.20 0.83 14.88
N GLN A 139 7.01 0.76 15.94
CA GLN A 139 6.58 0.39 17.29
C GLN A 139 5.97 1.54 18.11
N LEU A 140 5.99 2.78 17.59
CA LEU A 140 5.44 3.95 18.30
C LEU A 140 4.00 3.71 18.75
N ASN A 141 3.65 4.21 19.93
CA ASN A 141 2.29 4.22 20.45
C ASN A 141 2.09 5.44 21.35
N GLU A 142 0.90 5.60 21.93
CA GLU A 142 0.55 6.77 22.76
C GLU A 142 1.46 6.94 23.99
N ASN A 143 2.15 5.89 24.42
CA ASN A 143 3.07 5.92 25.57
C ASN A 143 4.55 6.00 25.16
N SER A 144 4.86 6.12 23.87
CA SER A 144 6.24 6.23 23.42
C SER A 144 6.85 7.57 23.80
N GLU A 145 8.11 7.53 24.24
CA GLU A 145 8.92 8.75 24.40
C GLU A 145 9.13 9.45 23.06
N GLN A 146 9.54 10.72 23.12
CA GLN A 146 9.87 11.49 21.93
C GLN A 146 10.99 10.79 21.15
N LEU A 147 10.68 10.39 19.91
CA LEU A 147 11.62 9.73 19.03
C LEU A 147 12.44 10.76 18.24
N ASP A 148 13.77 10.66 18.31
CA ASP A 148 14.65 11.36 17.37
C ASP A 148 14.68 10.62 16.03
N LEU A 149 14.11 11.24 15.00
CA LEU A 149 14.06 10.68 13.64
C LEU A 149 15.44 10.63 12.96
N ASN A 150 16.45 11.32 13.49
CA ASN A 150 17.82 11.29 12.97
C ASN A 150 18.73 10.32 13.75
N SER A 151 18.15 9.55 14.67
CA SER A 151 18.90 8.75 15.64
C SER A 151 19.56 7.48 15.08
N GLY A 152 19.58 7.27 13.77
CA GLY A 152 20.40 6.21 13.18
C GLY A 152 20.01 5.78 11.78
N GLU A 153 21.03 5.37 11.03
CA GLU A 153 20.93 4.60 9.81
C GLU A 153 20.69 3.12 10.18
N GLU A 154 19.56 2.55 9.78
CA GLU A 154 19.20 1.16 10.03
C GLU A 154 19.46 0.29 8.80
N TYR A 155 20.07 -0.86 9.03
CA TYR A 155 20.16 -1.95 8.06
C TYR A 155 19.39 -3.14 8.63
N LEU A 156 18.33 -3.56 7.94
CA LEU A 156 17.38 -4.53 8.45
C LEU A 156 17.38 -5.78 7.59
N LYS A 157 17.31 -6.93 8.25
CA LYS A 157 16.97 -8.22 7.66
C LYS A 157 15.61 -8.65 8.18
N ILE A 158 14.69 -8.90 7.27
CA ILE A 158 13.30 -9.28 7.55
C ILE A 158 13.11 -10.70 7.02
N TYR A 159 12.78 -11.65 7.90
CA TYR A 159 12.68 -13.06 7.54
C TYR A 159 11.62 -13.76 8.37
N ARG A 160 11.12 -14.90 7.87
CA ARG A 160 10.11 -15.69 8.55
C ARG A 160 10.75 -16.91 9.20
N GLN A 161 10.52 -17.10 10.49
CA GLN A 161 10.97 -18.27 11.25
C GLN A 161 9.84 -18.73 12.18
N ASP A 162 9.59 -20.05 12.24
CA ASP A 162 8.58 -20.65 13.11
C ASP A 162 7.16 -20.03 12.99
N GLY A 163 6.84 -19.53 11.80
CA GLY A 163 5.54 -18.93 11.48
C GLY A 163 5.46 -17.42 11.72
N GLU A 164 6.43 -16.82 12.41
CA GLU A 164 6.50 -15.40 12.75
C GLU A 164 7.50 -14.66 11.85
N VAL A 165 7.25 -13.36 11.61
CA VAL A 165 8.20 -12.50 10.91
C VAL A 165 9.10 -11.83 11.93
N LEU A 166 10.40 -12.04 11.77
CA LEU A 166 11.46 -11.46 12.59
C LEU A 166 12.14 -10.33 11.82
N VAL A 167 12.52 -9.29 12.57
CA VAL A 167 13.25 -8.12 12.07
C VAL A 167 14.53 -8.01 12.89
N GLU A 168 15.65 -8.18 12.22
CA GLU A 168 16.98 -8.14 12.81
C GLU A 168 17.77 -6.97 12.24
N GLU A 169 18.35 -6.15 13.12
CA GLU A 169 19.31 -5.14 12.70
C GLU A 169 20.64 -5.83 12.37
N VAL A 170 21.15 -5.59 11.17
CA VAL A 170 22.40 -6.16 10.67
C VAL A 170 23.44 -5.06 10.46
N THR A 171 24.71 -5.43 10.40
CA THR A 171 25.76 -4.46 10.03
C THR A 171 25.66 -4.05 8.56
N GLN A 172 26.17 -2.87 8.22
CA GLN A 172 26.30 -2.43 6.82
C GLN A 172 27.10 -3.43 5.98
N GLN A 173 28.11 -4.09 6.57
CA GLN A 173 28.89 -5.11 5.89
C GLN A 173 28.02 -6.33 5.53
N GLN A 174 27.30 -6.89 6.51
CA GLN A 174 26.37 -8.01 6.27
C GLN A 174 25.29 -7.65 5.25
N TYR A 175 24.80 -6.42 5.23
CA TYR A 175 23.84 -5.96 4.23
C TYR A 175 24.42 -5.87 2.81
N LYS A 176 25.73 -5.59 2.67
CA LYS A 176 26.42 -5.54 1.36
C LYS A 176 26.75 -6.94 0.83
N GLU A 177 26.84 -7.94 1.69
CA GLU A 177 27.18 -9.34 1.37
C GLU A 177 25.94 -10.24 1.09
N LYS A 178 24.74 -9.65 1.02
CA LYS A 178 23.45 -10.33 0.82
C LYS A 178 23.25 -10.99 -0.54
#